data_AF-A0AAI9SEJ7-F1
#
_entry.id   AF-A0AAI9SEJ7-F1
#
_cell.length_a   1.000
_cell.length_b   1.000
_cell.length_c   1.000
_cell.angle_alpha   90.00
_cell.angle_beta   90.00
_cell.angle_gamma   90.00
#
_symmetry.space_group_name_H-M   'P 1'
#
loop_
_entity.id
_entity.type
_entity.pdbx_description
1 polymer ?
#
loop_
_entity_poly.entity_id
_entity_poly.type
_entity_poly.pdbx_seq_one_letter_code
_entity_poly.pdbx_strand_id
1 'polypeptide(L)'
;MKVWAYTAAAFAVMTMAGGVLAAERTITTDVVVVGAGAGGLTAGVAATDAGLKTIVLEKNAVVGGGGNYMEGTFFVGSALQKADNIGVNPERQFKRVMDFHHWRINARALNSWLKQTASVYDWLADHGVHYEAVKTAFIDGNRTWHMYKGGHGTVLVQEFSTRIKAKGGEIMTSTPAQSLIIEDGVVKGVKAVARNGDTLTIRADNTIIATGGFSGNKEMVKKYLPYAGYESAGSPGRTGDGVQMLESAGAKLVNMNVCMQAGLWLKGVPTDLQFGKDGVTKAEYVRLLAALFQPYLKTSLQGDRVADETLPLEYISNAFEEVGGEGFAVFDDKTREEMIKEGLPRGYFGMVTPGTKFTNFDALFERGVKDGFCFKADTLEDLAKLTGMDPARLAASTSRMNELVKIGKDEDFYKDSEWLREVKTGPFYAIKGSLRTYATTGGASVNEYFQPLDAKGNVIKGIYAIGQDAGGLYSDSYDMHIAEGTASSWAICGGKLAVDHIVKTAK
;
A
#
# COMPACT_ATOMS: atom_id res chain seq x y z
N MET A 1 56.27 -19.21 -43.31
CA MET A 1 55.22 -18.74 -42.38
C MET A 1 53.89 -18.89 -43.10
N LYS A 2 53.04 -19.91 -42.85
CA LYS A 2 52.09 -20.02 -41.72
C LYS A 2 51.34 -18.67 -41.54
N VAL A 3 50.03 -18.50 -41.77
CA VAL A 3 48.88 -19.32 -41.38
C VAL A 3 47.58 -18.81 -42.08
N TRP A 4 46.84 -19.76 -42.68
CA TRP A 4 45.38 -19.97 -42.76
C TRP A 4 44.44 -19.02 -43.55
N ALA A 5 43.84 -19.64 -44.57
CA ALA A 5 42.62 -19.22 -45.25
C ALA A 5 41.39 -19.51 -44.37
N TYR A 6 40.46 -18.57 -44.30
CA TYR A 6 39.11 -18.80 -43.78
C TYR A 6 38.12 -18.76 -44.94
N THR A 7 37.52 -19.91 -45.21
CA THR A 7 36.34 -20.09 -46.05
C THR A 7 35.13 -19.47 -45.35
N ALA A 8 34.53 -18.45 -45.95
CA ALA A 8 33.23 -17.93 -45.53
C ALA A 8 32.13 -18.88 -46.04
N ALA A 9 31.69 -19.81 -45.20
CA ALA A 9 30.47 -20.56 -45.42
C ALA A 9 29.27 -19.69 -45.00
N ALA A 10 28.54 -19.15 -45.97
CA ALA A 10 27.27 -18.49 -45.74
C ALA A 10 26.22 -19.55 -45.38
N PHE A 11 25.97 -19.76 -44.08
CA PHE A 11 24.76 -20.44 -43.63
C PHE A 11 23.59 -19.46 -43.71
N ALA A 12 22.78 -19.60 -44.76
CA ALA A 12 21.44 -19.02 -44.78
C ALA A 12 20.60 -19.74 -43.73
N VAL A 13 20.52 -19.16 -42.53
CA VAL A 13 19.49 -19.53 -41.56
C VAL A 13 18.18 -18.96 -42.10
N MET A 14 17.40 -19.77 -42.81
CA MET A 14 15.97 -19.51 -42.96
C MET A 14 15.35 -19.58 -41.56
N THR A 15 15.24 -18.42 -40.92
CA THR A 15 14.29 -18.24 -39.83
C THR A 15 12.90 -18.32 -40.46
N MET A 16 12.33 -19.52 -40.45
CA MET A 16 10.88 -19.70 -40.53
C MET A 16 10.31 -19.06 -39.26
N ALA A 17 10.13 -17.74 -39.28
CA ALA A 17 9.25 -17.04 -38.36
C ALA A 17 7.82 -17.43 -38.75
N GLY A 18 7.42 -18.65 -38.39
CA GLY A 18 6.02 -19.01 -38.27
C GLY A 18 5.47 -18.15 -37.16
N GLY A 19 4.91 -16.99 -37.52
CA GLY A 19 4.06 -16.24 -36.61
C GLY A 19 2.96 -17.18 -36.15
N VAL A 20 3.03 -17.59 -34.89
CA VAL A 20 1.87 -18.18 -34.23
C VAL A 20 0.82 -17.07 -34.26
N LEU A 21 -0.16 -17.18 -35.15
CA LEU A 21 -1.29 -16.26 -35.21
C LEU A 21 -1.94 -16.28 -33.82
N ALA A 22 -2.09 -15.11 -33.21
CA ALA A 22 -2.80 -14.96 -31.93
C ALA A 22 -4.17 -15.62 -32.04
N ALA A 23 -4.48 -16.54 -31.13
CA ALA A 23 -5.74 -17.25 -31.14
C ALA A 23 -6.82 -16.41 -30.44
N GLU A 24 -8.03 -16.43 -30.99
CA GLU A 24 -9.22 -15.93 -30.29
C GLU A 24 -9.93 -17.10 -29.61
N ARG A 25 -10.16 -17.01 -28.30
CA ARG A 25 -10.85 -18.04 -27.52
C ARG A 25 -12.04 -17.47 -26.78
N THR A 26 -13.15 -18.20 -26.81
CA THR A 26 -14.31 -17.93 -25.95
C THR A 26 -14.39 -19.00 -24.87
N ILE A 27 -14.46 -18.57 -23.61
CA ILE A 27 -14.52 -19.42 -22.42
C ILE A 27 -15.77 -19.02 -21.63
N THR A 28 -16.48 -19.99 -21.07
CA THR A 28 -17.64 -19.75 -20.19
C THR A 28 -17.33 -20.27 -18.80
N THR A 29 -17.65 -19.47 -17.78
CA THR A 29 -17.42 -19.77 -16.36
C THR A 29 -18.57 -19.21 -15.53
N ASP A 30 -18.75 -19.64 -14.29
CA ASP A 30 -19.80 -19.08 -13.43
C ASP A 30 -19.29 -17.75 -12.82
N VAL A 31 -18.02 -17.74 -12.38
CA VAL A 31 -17.34 -16.58 -11.80
C VAL A 31 -16.01 -16.32 -12.51
N VAL A 32 -15.78 -15.05 -12.88
CA VAL A 32 -14.45 -14.55 -13.26
C VAL A 32 -13.95 -13.52 -12.26
N VAL A 33 -12.76 -13.72 -11.71
CA VAL A 33 -12.10 -12.81 -10.79
C VAL A 33 -10.96 -12.11 -11.51
N VAL A 34 -10.91 -10.78 -11.44
CA VAL A 34 -9.89 -9.95 -12.09
C VAL A 34 -8.93 -9.42 -11.04
N GLY A 35 -7.73 -10.02 -10.99
CA GLY A 35 -6.66 -9.74 -10.03
C GLY A 35 -6.46 -10.90 -9.06
N ALA A 36 -5.24 -11.44 -8.98
CA ALA A 36 -4.90 -12.54 -8.07
C ALA A 36 -4.17 -12.05 -6.81
N GLY A 37 -4.61 -10.92 -6.26
CA GLY A 37 -4.21 -10.46 -4.93
C GLY A 37 -4.89 -11.24 -3.81
N ALA A 38 -4.65 -10.87 -2.55
CA ALA A 38 -5.25 -11.56 -1.40
C ALA A 38 -6.78 -11.64 -1.46
N GLY A 39 -7.46 -10.54 -1.83
CA GLY A 39 -8.92 -10.54 -1.98
C GLY A 39 -9.40 -11.41 -3.15
N GLY A 40 -8.75 -11.31 -4.32
CA GLY A 40 -9.14 -12.09 -5.50
C GLY A 40 -8.90 -13.60 -5.33
N LEU A 41 -7.79 -14.00 -4.71
CA LEU A 41 -7.55 -15.39 -4.36
C LEU A 41 -8.53 -15.90 -3.30
N THR A 42 -8.92 -15.06 -2.34
CA THR A 42 -9.98 -15.40 -1.38
C THR A 42 -11.32 -15.64 -2.08
N ALA A 43 -11.70 -14.78 -3.01
CA ALA A 43 -12.88 -14.97 -3.84
C ALA A 43 -12.79 -16.27 -4.67
N GLY A 44 -11.62 -16.56 -5.26
CA GLY A 44 -11.40 -17.79 -6.03
C GLY A 44 -11.58 -19.05 -5.18
N VAL A 45 -11.03 -19.09 -3.97
CA VAL A 45 -11.23 -20.22 -3.04
C VAL A 45 -12.70 -20.34 -2.65
N ALA A 46 -13.34 -19.23 -2.23
CA ALA A 46 -14.75 -19.26 -1.85
C ALA A 46 -15.65 -19.76 -2.99
N ALA A 47 -15.38 -19.36 -4.24
CA ALA A 47 -16.18 -19.76 -5.40
C ALA A 47 -15.99 -21.26 -5.72
N THR A 48 -14.74 -21.72 -5.71
CA THR A 48 -14.45 -23.16 -5.93
C THR A 48 -14.95 -24.04 -4.79
N ASP A 49 -14.93 -23.57 -3.54
CA ASP A 49 -15.55 -24.26 -2.40
C ASP A 49 -17.07 -24.41 -2.57
N ALA A 50 -17.72 -23.41 -3.18
CA ALA A 50 -19.15 -23.44 -3.51
C ALA A 50 -19.48 -24.26 -4.77
N GLY A 51 -18.48 -24.85 -5.42
CA GLY A 51 -18.65 -25.65 -6.64
C GLY A 51 -18.84 -24.84 -7.93
N LEU A 52 -18.54 -23.54 -7.91
CA LEU A 52 -18.63 -22.66 -9.08
C LEU A 52 -17.40 -22.83 -9.98
N LYS A 53 -17.64 -22.92 -11.29
CA LYS A 53 -16.57 -22.80 -12.31
C LYS A 53 -15.96 -21.41 -12.18
N THR A 54 -14.66 -21.38 -11.95
CA THR A 54 -13.96 -20.16 -11.54
C THR A 54 -12.69 -19.97 -12.35
N ILE A 55 -12.54 -18.77 -12.91
CA ILE A 55 -11.31 -18.29 -13.55
C ILE A 55 -10.81 -17.07 -12.80
N VAL A 56 -9.53 -17.07 -12.40
CA VAL A 56 -8.84 -15.93 -11.81
C VAL A 56 -7.80 -15.41 -12.79
N LEU A 57 -7.88 -14.13 -13.15
CA LEU A 57 -6.92 -13.47 -14.03
C LEU A 57 -5.89 -12.69 -13.22
N GLU A 58 -4.63 -12.73 -13.62
CA GLU A 58 -3.54 -11.94 -13.07
C GLU A 58 -2.71 -11.35 -14.21
N LYS A 59 -2.53 -10.04 -14.22
CA LYS A 59 -1.79 -9.40 -15.30
C LYS A 59 -0.28 -9.54 -15.16
N ASN A 60 0.23 -9.68 -13.93
CA ASN A 60 1.64 -9.91 -13.69
C ASN A 60 2.00 -11.37 -13.95
N ALA A 61 3.30 -11.66 -14.03
CA ALA A 61 3.80 -13.03 -14.17
C ALA A 61 3.61 -13.88 -12.90
N VAL A 62 3.32 -13.25 -11.76
CA VAL A 62 3.16 -13.91 -10.46
C VAL A 62 1.94 -13.36 -9.74
N VAL A 63 1.34 -14.21 -8.91
CA VAL A 63 0.18 -13.88 -8.06
C VAL A 63 0.59 -13.11 -6.80
N GLY A 64 -0.41 -12.59 -6.11
CA GLY A 64 -0.32 -12.04 -4.76
C GLY A 64 -0.35 -10.53 -4.69
N GLY A 65 0.30 -9.82 -5.63
CA GLY A 65 0.34 -8.35 -5.65
C GLY A 65 0.72 -7.77 -4.27
N GLY A 66 -0.04 -6.79 -3.78
CA GLY A 66 0.14 -6.23 -2.43
C GLY A 66 -0.09 -7.25 -1.30
N GLY A 67 -0.85 -8.31 -1.57
CA GLY A 67 -1.12 -9.39 -0.62
C GLY A 67 0.11 -10.13 -0.14
N ASN A 68 1.19 -10.19 -0.94
CA ASN A 68 2.45 -10.81 -0.53
C ASN A 68 3.16 -10.07 0.61
N TYR A 69 2.83 -8.78 0.83
CA TYR A 69 3.55 -7.90 1.76
C TYR A 69 2.73 -7.56 3.01
N MET A 70 1.55 -8.16 3.19
CA MET A 70 0.73 -7.92 4.36
C MET A 70 1.36 -8.61 5.57
N GLU A 71 1.74 -7.84 6.58
CA GLU A 71 2.26 -8.42 7.84
C GLU A 71 1.12 -8.90 8.75
N GLY A 72 -0.04 -8.25 8.67
CA GLY A 72 -1.24 -8.64 9.41
C GLY A 72 -2.54 -8.10 8.82
N THR A 73 -3.65 -8.58 9.38
CA THR A 73 -5.00 -8.33 8.89
C THR A 73 -5.94 -7.89 10.00
N PHE A 74 -6.84 -6.94 9.71
CA PHE A 74 -7.84 -6.50 10.67
C PHE A 74 -8.91 -7.58 10.90
N PHE A 75 -9.17 -7.91 12.17
CA PHE A 75 -10.41 -8.58 12.58
C PHE A 75 -10.92 -8.01 13.89
N VAL A 76 -12.22 -8.14 14.12
CA VAL A 76 -12.86 -7.79 15.38
C VAL A 76 -13.77 -8.91 15.87
N GLY A 77 -13.65 -9.27 17.14
CA GLY A 77 -14.39 -10.36 17.76
C GLY A 77 -13.82 -11.75 17.47
N SER A 78 -12.56 -11.84 17.02
CA SER A 78 -11.89 -13.10 16.68
C SER A 78 -11.65 -14.00 17.90
N ALA A 79 -11.37 -15.27 17.66
CA ALA A 79 -11.00 -16.21 18.71
C ALA A 79 -9.71 -15.78 19.45
N LEU A 80 -8.72 -15.22 18.75
CA LEU A 80 -7.50 -14.70 19.38
C LEU A 80 -7.76 -13.50 20.29
N GLN A 81 -8.61 -12.56 19.86
CA GLN A 81 -8.96 -11.42 20.71
C GLN A 81 -9.68 -11.87 21.98
N LYS A 82 -10.56 -12.86 21.88
CA LYS A 82 -11.25 -13.45 23.05
C LYS A 82 -10.26 -14.16 23.97
N ALA A 83 -9.34 -14.94 23.43
CA ALA A 83 -8.31 -15.64 24.21
C ALA A 83 -7.39 -14.67 24.98
N ASP A 84 -7.05 -13.53 24.36
CA ASP A 84 -6.24 -12.48 24.97
C ASP A 84 -7.05 -11.51 25.87
N ASN A 85 -8.34 -11.77 26.11
CA ASN A 85 -9.26 -10.91 26.86
C ASN A 85 -9.33 -9.45 26.33
N ILE A 86 -9.22 -9.29 25.01
CA ILE A 86 -9.31 -7.99 24.34
C ILE A 86 -10.80 -7.65 24.16
N GLY A 87 -11.28 -6.64 24.89
CA GLY A 87 -12.69 -6.17 24.88
C GLY A 87 -13.14 -5.41 23.63
N VAL A 88 -12.56 -5.73 22.47
CA VAL A 88 -12.86 -5.09 21.19
C VAL A 88 -13.95 -5.88 20.46
N ASN A 89 -15.01 -5.19 20.05
CA ASN A 89 -16.18 -5.79 19.41
C ASN A 89 -16.69 -4.91 18.25
N PRO A 90 -17.55 -5.44 17.35
CA PRO A 90 -18.01 -4.72 16.17
C PRO A 90 -18.71 -3.39 16.49
N GLU A 91 -19.50 -3.31 17.57
CA GLU A 91 -20.20 -2.07 17.93
C GLU A 91 -19.23 -0.96 18.32
N ARG A 92 -18.26 -1.28 19.18
CA ARG A 92 -17.26 -0.31 19.64
C ARG A 92 -16.38 0.15 18.49
N GLN A 93 -15.98 -0.77 17.61
CA GLN A 93 -15.18 -0.41 16.45
C GLN A 93 -15.97 0.40 15.42
N PHE A 94 -17.26 0.10 15.23
CA PHE A 94 -18.12 0.89 14.36
C PHE A 94 -18.12 2.36 14.78
N LYS A 95 -18.37 2.66 16.06
CA LYS A 95 -18.37 4.05 16.56
C LYS A 95 -17.00 4.72 16.36
N ARG A 96 -15.91 4.06 16.74
CA ARG A 96 -14.56 4.61 16.62
C ARG A 96 -14.16 4.92 15.17
N VAL A 97 -14.43 4.00 14.25
CA VAL A 97 -14.14 4.18 12.82
C VAL A 97 -15.01 5.27 12.20
N MET A 98 -16.30 5.30 12.53
CA MET A 98 -17.20 6.35 12.08
C MET A 98 -16.79 7.74 12.60
N ASP A 99 -16.44 7.85 13.88
CA ASP A 99 -16.02 9.11 14.49
C ASP A 99 -14.71 9.63 13.89
N PHE A 100 -13.71 8.76 13.70
CA PHE A 100 -12.45 9.10 13.04
C PHE A 100 -12.66 9.61 11.61
N HIS A 101 -13.58 8.99 10.88
CA HIS A 101 -13.94 9.39 9.52
C HIS A 101 -15.05 10.45 9.45
N HIS A 102 -15.36 11.11 10.57
CA HIS A 102 -16.35 12.19 10.64
C HIS A 102 -17.71 11.82 10.06
N TRP A 103 -18.09 10.55 10.15
CA TRP A 103 -19.31 9.97 9.60
C TRP A 103 -19.48 10.11 8.07
N ARG A 104 -18.38 10.27 7.33
CA ARG A 104 -18.37 10.46 5.87
C ARG A 104 -18.20 9.17 5.06
N ILE A 105 -18.02 8.03 5.72
CA ILE A 105 -17.87 6.71 5.10
C ILE A 105 -19.20 5.95 5.05
N ASN A 106 -19.24 4.85 4.29
CA ASN A 106 -20.45 4.04 4.16
C ASN A 106 -20.72 3.23 5.43
N ALA A 107 -21.52 3.79 6.33
CA ALA A 107 -21.90 3.18 7.61
C ALA A 107 -22.53 1.79 7.46
N ARG A 108 -23.35 1.57 6.44
CA ARG A 108 -24.03 0.28 6.22
C ARG A 108 -23.02 -0.79 5.82
N ALA A 109 -22.16 -0.48 4.88
CA ALA A 109 -21.11 -1.41 4.44
C ALA A 109 -20.09 -1.67 5.55
N LEU A 110 -19.65 -0.63 6.28
CA LEU A 110 -18.77 -0.78 7.44
C LEU A 110 -19.37 -1.73 8.49
N ASN A 111 -20.61 -1.49 8.94
CA ASN A 111 -21.24 -2.30 9.98
C ASN A 111 -21.44 -3.76 9.54
N SER A 112 -21.83 -3.97 8.28
CA SER A 112 -21.97 -5.31 7.71
C SER A 112 -20.64 -6.06 7.69
N TRP A 113 -19.56 -5.40 7.27
CA TRP A 113 -18.23 -5.98 7.22
C TRP A 113 -17.70 -6.30 8.63
N LEU A 114 -17.76 -5.34 9.57
CA LEU A 114 -17.28 -5.53 10.95
C LEU A 114 -17.91 -6.77 11.62
N LYS A 115 -19.22 -6.97 11.44
CA LYS A 115 -19.96 -8.13 11.99
C LYS A 115 -19.51 -9.47 11.42
N GLN A 116 -18.87 -9.48 10.26
CA GLN A 116 -18.48 -10.71 9.55
C GLN A 116 -16.97 -11.00 9.63
N THR A 117 -16.17 -10.05 10.12
CA THR A 117 -14.71 -10.24 10.23
C THR A 117 -14.35 -11.49 11.04
N ALA A 118 -14.98 -11.73 12.20
CA ALA A 118 -14.72 -12.93 13.01
C ALA A 118 -15.02 -14.24 12.27
N SER A 119 -16.14 -14.33 11.54
CA SER A 119 -16.45 -15.55 10.78
C SER A 119 -15.51 -15.76 9.59
N VAL A 120 -15.01 -14.68 8.97
CA VAL A 120 -13.99 -14.79 7.93
C VAL A 120 -12.65 -15.21 8.52
N TYR A 121 -12.29 -14.73 9.72
CA TYR A 121 -11.12 -15.20 10.46
C TYR A 121 -11.17 -16.71 10.72
N ASP A 122 -12.31 -17.23 11.20
CA ASP A 122 -12.49 -18.66 11.44
C ASP A 122 -12.42 -19.46 10.12
N TRP A 123 -13.08 -18.96 9.06
CA TRP A 123 -13.01 -19.57 7.73
C TRP A 123 -11.57 -19.59 7.19
N LEU A 124 -10.78 -18.54 7.36
CA LEU A 124 -9.37 -18.52 6.96
C LEU A 124 -8.57 -19.62 7.69
N ALA A 125 -8.83 -19.83 8.98
CA ALA A 125 -8.18 -20.89 9.75
C ALA A 125 -8.56 -22.29 9.24
N ASP A 126 -9.81 -22.53 8.88
CA ASP A 126 -10.26 -23.79 8.24
C ASP A 126 -9.61 -24.03 6.87
N HIS A 127 -9.03 -22.97 6.27
CA HIS A 127 -8.36 -22.99 4.98
C HIS A 127 -6.84 -22.83 5.12
N GLY A 128 -6.27 -23.17 6.28
CA GLY A 128 -4.83 -23.23 6.50
C GLY A 128 -4.15 -21.87 6.70
N VAL A 129 -4.92 -20.78 6.76
CA VAL A 129 -4.40 -19.42 6.99
C VAL A 129 -4.59 -19.06 8.46
N HIS A 130 -3.50 -19.12 9.22
CA HIS A 130 -3.51 -18.90 10.66
C HIS A 130 -2.80 -17.62 11.06
N TYR A 131 -3.17 -17.10 12.22
CA TYR A 131 -2.58 -15.93 12.85
C TYR A 131 -1.99 -16.31 14.21
N GLU A 132 -0.85 -15.75 14.57
CA GLU A 132 -0.12 -16.13 15.79
C GLU A 132 -0.29 -15.14 16.95
N ALA A 133 -0.67 -13.89 16.65
CA ALA A 133 -0.85 -12.85 17.65
C ALA A 133 -1.77 -11.75 17.13
N VAL A 134 -2.34 -10.98 18.06
CA VAL A 134 -3.01 -9.71 17.74
C VAL A 134 -2.23 -8.57 18.37
N LYS A 135 -1.74 -7.65 17.53
CA LYS A 135 -0.82 -6.57 17.91
C LYS A 135 -1.40 -5.21 17.56
N THR A 136 -0.72 -4.17 18.02
CA THR A 136 -0.90 -2.78 17.62
C THR A 136 0.48 -2.16 17.43
N ALA A 137 0.60 -1.21 16.51
CA ALA A 137 1.81 -0.42 16.33
C ALA A 137 1.84 0.81 17.26
N PHE A 138 0.75 1.06 18.00
CA PHE A 138 0.52 2.29 18.74
C PHE A 138 0.30 2.00 20.23
N ILE A 139 0.81 2.87 21.10
CA ILE A 139 0.71 2.70 22.56
C ILE A 139 -0.76 2.72 23.02
N ASP A 140 -1.59 3.55 22.37
CA ASP A 140 -3.02 3.73 22.60
C ASP A 140 -3.91 3.03 21.55
N GLY A 141 -3.33 2.11 20.78
CA GLY A 141 -4.04 1.35 19.75
C GLY A 141 -4.91 0.22 20.28
N ASN A 142 -5.75 -0.35 19.40
CA ASN A 142 -6.85 -1.24 19.80
C ASN A 142 -6.56 -2.74 19.68
N ARG A 143 -5.33 -3.15 19.33
CA ARG A 143 -4.99 -4.55 19.04
C ARG A 143 -6.01 -5.22 18.09
N THR A 144 -6.12 -4.68 16.88
CA THR A 144 -6.93 -5.26 15.80
C THR A 144 -6.10 -5.91 14.69
N TRP A 145 -4.77 -5.76 14.74
CA TRP A 145 -3.85 -6.26 13.72
C TRP A 145 -3.44 -7.72 14.00
N HIS A 146 -4.03 -8.67 13.26
CA HIS A 146 -3.74 -10.09 13.43
C HIS A 146 -2.53 -10.47 12.57
N MET A 147 -1.43 -10.87 13.21
CA MET A 147 -0.16 -11.18 12.56
C MET A 147 -0.18 -12.60 11.98
N TYR A 148 0.17 -12.74 10.71
CA TYR A 148 0.19 -14.06 10.05
C TYR A 148 1.19 -14.99 10.75
N LYS A 149 0.77 -16.24 11.01
CA LYS A 149 1.69 -17.30 11.38
C LYS A 149 2.58 -17.61 10.17
N GLY A 150 3.90 -17.46 10.31
CA GLY A 150 4.84 -17.47 9.18
C GLY A 150 5.21 -16.08 8.65
N GLY A 151 4.72 -15.02 9.29
CA GLY A 151 5.21 -13.65 9.17
C GLY A 151 4.50 -12.77 8.15
N HIS A 152 4.05 -13.31 7.01
CA HIS A 152 3.53 -12.50 5.90
C HIS A 152 2.34 -13.15 5.18
N GLY A 153 1.58 -12.34 4.45
CA GLY A 153 0.42 -12.74 3.65
C GLY A 153 0.74 -13.66 2.45
N THR A 154 2.02 -13.92 2.19
CA THR A 154 2.47 -14.95 1.23
C THR A 154 1.88 -16.33 1.53
N VAL A 155 1.64 -16.66 2.81
CA VAL A 155 1.00 -17.92 3.21
C VAL A 155 -0.40 -18.04 2.62
N LEU A 156 -1.23 -16.99 2.73
CA LEU A 156 -2.56 -16.93 2.11
C LEU A 156 -2.46 -17.07 0.60
N VAL A 157 -1.54 -16.33 -0.03
CA VAL A 157 -1.38 -16.36 -1.50
C VAL A 157 -1.03 -17.76 -2.01
N GLN A 158 -0.10 -18.45 -1.33
CA GLN A 158 0.36 -19.79 -1.71
C GLN A 158 -0.73 -20.85 -1.49
N GLU A 159 -1.33 -20.87 -0.30
CA GLU A 159 -2.36 -21.84 0.06
C GLU A 159 -3.58 -21.70 -0.85
N PHE A 160 -4.03 -20.47 -1.09
CA PHE A 160 -5.25 -20.23 -1.86
C PHE A 160 -5.05 -20.49 -3.36
N SER A 161 -3.87 -20.15 -3.89
CA SER A 161 -3.52 -20.51 -5.27
C SER A 161 -3.51 -22.04 -5.47
N THR A 162 -3.02 -22.78 -4.48
CA THR A 162 -2.98 -24.25 -4.52
C THR A 162 -4.38 -24.83 -4.46
N ARG A 163 -5.21 -24.35 -3.52
CA ARG A 163 -6.57 -24.85 -3.32
C ARG A 163 -7.49 -24.58 -4.51
N ILE A 164 -7.43 -23.39 -5.11
CA ILE A 164 -8.22 -23.06 -6.32
C ILE A 164 -7.96 -24.11 -7.42
N LYS A 165 -6.68 -24.38 -7.71
CA LYS A 165 -6.27 -25.35 -8.74
C LYS A 165 -6.69 -26.77 -8.37
N ALA A 166 -6.52 -27.16 -7.10
CA ALA A 166 -6.91 -28.49 -6.61
C ALA A 166 -8.42 -28.74 -6.73
N LYS A 167 -9.25 -27.68 -6.68
CA LYS A 167 -10.70 -27.74 -6.87
C LYS A 167 -11.16 -27.48 -8.31
N GLY A 168 -10.24 -27.48 -9.27
CA GLY A 168 -10.54 -27.34 -10.70
C GLY A 168 -10.76 -25.90 -11.17
N GLY A 169 -10.50 -24.90 -10.34
CA GLY A 169 -10.43 -23.51 -10.76
C GLY A 169 -9.14 -23.20 -11.52
N GLU A 170 -9.19 -22.20 -12.41
CA GLU A 170 -8.04 -21.79 -13.22
C GLU A 170 -7.47 -20.46 -12.74
N ILE A 171 -6.14 -20.33 -12.74
CA ILE A 171 -5.44 -19.07 -12.50
C ILE A 171 -4.56 -18.76 -13.71
N MET A 172 -4.89 -17.70 -14.45
CA MET A 172 -4.20 -17.26 -15.66
C MET A 172 -3.33 -16.04 -15.36
N THR A 173 -2.02 -16.24 -15.24
CA THR A 173 -1.02 -15.16 -15.06
C THR A 173 -0.57 -14.58 -16.40
N SER A 174 -0.06 -13.36 -16.39
CA SER A 174 0.27 -12.59 -17.60
C SER A 174 -0.93 -12.45 -18.55
N THR A 175 -2.12 -12.27 -18.00
CA THR A 175 -3.40 -12.19 -18.71
C THR A 175 -4.21 -10.99 -18.22
N PRO A 176 -3.79 -9.75 -18.53
CA PRO A 176 -4.57 -8.56 -18.22
C PRO A 176 -5.97 -8.61 -18.83
N ALA A 177 -6.99 -8.45 -17.99
CA ALA A 177 -8.32 -8.05 -18.44
C ALA A 177 -8.27 -6.61 -18.96
N GLN A 178 -8.91 -6.36 -20.09
CA GLN A 178 -8.87 -5.09 -20.83
C GLN A 178 -10.20 -4.35 -20.73
N SER A 179 -11.32 -5.06 -20.75
CA SER A 179 -12.66 -4.46 -20.71
C SER A 179 -13.72 -5.43 -20.21
N LEU A 180 -14.83 -4.86 -19.73
CA LEU A 180 -16.03 -5.61 -19.40
C LEU A 180 -16.83 -5.96 -20.66
N ILE A 181 -17.52 -7.09 -20.61
CA ILE A 181 -18.58 -7.43 -21.56
C ILE A 181 -19.90 -7.00 -20.89
N ILE A 182 -20.63 -6.07 -21.51
CA ILE A 182 -21.89 -5.54 -20.96
C ILE A 182 -23.00 -5.77 -21.99
N GLU A 183 -24.06 -6.48 -21.58
CA GLU A 183 -25.22 -6.81 -22.40
C GLU A 183 -26.48 -6.42 -21.63
N ASP A 184 -27.36 -5.61 -22.23
CA ASP A 184 -28.60 -5.11 -21.61
C ASP A 184 -28.42 -4.50 -20.21
N GLY A 185 -27.31 -3.79 -20.01
CA GLY A 185 -26.95 -3.17 -18.73
C GLY A 185 -26.48 -4.14 -17.64
N VAL A 186 -26.20 -5.40 -18.00
CA VAL A 186 -25.66 -6.43 -17.11
C VAL A 186 -24.24 -6.79 -17.53
N VAL A 187 -23.32 -6.85 -16.57
CA VAL A 187 -21.97 -7.34 -16.82
C VAL A 187 -22.01 -8.86 -17.02
N LYS A 188 -21.41 -9.34 -18.11
CA LYS A 188 -21.41 -10.74 -18.57
C LYS A 188 -20.02 -11.33 -18.74
N GLY A 189 -19.04 -10.78 -18.02
CA GLY A 189 -17.64 -11.23 -18.04
C GLY A 189 -16.68 -10.17 -18.56
N VAL A 190 -15.55 -10.60 -19.13
CA VAL A 190 -14.43 -9.73 -19.51
C VAL A 190 -13.77 -10.16 -20.82
N LYS A 191 -13.15 -9.19 -21.50
CA LYS A 191 -12.14 -9.46 -22.52
C LYS A 191 -10.75 -9.34 -21.92
N ALA A 192 -9.85 -10.25 -22.25
CA ALA A 192 -8.46 -10.25 -21.79
C ALA A 192 -7.49 -10.55 -22.93
N VAL A 193 -6.21 -10.20 -22.74
CA VAL A 193 -5.15 -10.52 -23.69
C VAL A 193 -4.02 -11.21 -22.94
N ALA A 194 -3.70 -12.45 -23.32
CA ALA A 194 -2.61 -13.20 -22.73
C ALA A 194 -1.25 -12.76 -23.30
N ARG A 195 -0.17 -13.08 -22.58
CA ARG A 195 1.20 -12.71 -22.96
C ARG A 195 1.62 -13.18 -24.36
N ASN A 196 1.08 -14.30 -24.83
CA ASN A 196 1.35 -14.84 -26.17
C ASN A 196 0.57 -14.10 -27.28
N GLY A 197 -0.23 -13.10 -26.93
CA GLY A 197 -1.07 -12.35 -27.86
C GLY A 197 -2.50 -12.89 -27.99
N ASP A 198 -2.81 -14.05 -27.42
CA ASP A 198 -4.15 -14.65 -27.51
C ASP A 198 -5.19 -13.70 -26.88
N THR A 199 -6.28 -13.49 -27.59
CA THR A 199 -7.43 -12.73 -27.10
C THR A 199 -8.45 -13.69 -26.48
N LEU A 200 -8.91 -13.37 -25.28
CA LEU A 200 -9.85 -14.19 -24.53
C LEU A 200 -11.15 -13.41 -24.35
N THR A 201 -12.26 -14.01 -24.77
CA THR A 201 -13.62 -13.59 -24.39
C THR A 201 -14.10 -14.53 -23.30
N ILE A 202 -14.06 -14.07 -22.04
CA ILE A 202 -14.49 -14.87 -20.89
C ILE A 202 -15.90 -14.43 -20.52
N ARG A 203 -16.89 -15.26 -20.85
CA ARG A 203 -18.29 -15.08 -20.46
C ARG A 203 -18.48 -15.61 -19.04
N ALA A 204 -19.07 -14.79 -18.17
CA ALA A 204 -19.32 -15.14 -16.78
C ALA A 204 -20.66 -14.61 -16.29
N ASP A 205 -21.31 -15.35 -15.38
CA ASP A 205 -22.52 -14.87 -14.71
C ASP A 205 -22.20 -13.75 -13.71
N ASN A 206 -21.02 -13.82 -13.09
CA ASN A 206 -20.54 -12.81 -12.15
C ASN A 206 -19.05 -12.49 -12.37
N THR A 207 -18.73 -11.19 -12.41
CA THR A 207 -17.36 -10.67 -12.46
C THR A 207 -16.98 -10.05 -11.11
N ILE A 208 -15.81 -10.36 -10.56
CA ILE A 208 -15.29 -9.74 -9.32
C ILE A 208 -14.02 -8.93 -9.66
N ILE A 209 -14.05 -7.62 -9.45
CA ILE A 209 -12.91 -6.72 -9.66
C ILE A 209 -12.08 -6.63 -8.36
N ALA A 210 -10.81 -7.03 -8.43
CA ALA A 210 -9.87 -7.14 -7.32
C ALA A 210 -8.42 -6.76 -7.74
N THR A 211 -8.30 -5.69 -8.53
CA THR A 211 -7.06 -5.23 -9.20
C THR A 211 -6.15 -4.35 -8.34
N GLY A 212 -6.62 -3.86 -7.20
CA GLY A 212 -5.77 -3.25 -6.17
C GLY A 212 -5.51 -1.74 -6.34
N GLY A 213 -6.38 -1.03 -7.08
CA GLY A 213 -6.33 0.43 -7.21
C GLY A 213 -5.32 0.94 -8.25
N PHE A 214 -4.86 2.18 -8.07
CA PHE A 214 -4.19 2.97 -9.12
C PHE A 214 -2.89 3.67 -8.69
N SER A 215 -2.27 3.28 -7.55
CA SER A 215 -1.07 3.95 -7.04
C SER A 215 0.13 3.96 -8.00
N GLY A 216 0.18 3.02 -8.94
CA GLY A 216 1.21 2.94 -9.99
C GLY A 216 0.88 3.73 -11.27
N ASN A 217 -0.28 4.37 -11.36
CA ASN A 217 -0.69 5.18 -12.51
C ASN A 217 -0.48 6.66 -12.24
N LYS A 218 0.60 7.23 -12.77
CA LYS A 218 0.98 8.64 -12.55
C LYS A 218 -0.10 9.63 -12.99
N GLU A 219 -0.83 9.34 -14.06
CA GLU A 219 -1.91 10.21 -14.55
C GLU A 219 -3.11 10.19 -13.60
N MET A 220 -3.49 9.02 -13.10
CA MET A 220 -4.56 8.93 -12.09
C MET A 220 -4.14 9.51 -10.74
N VAL A 221 -2.88 9.31 -10.32
CA VAL A 221 -2.32 9.96 -9.12
C VAL A 221 -2.43 11.48 -9.23
N LYS A 222 -1.94 12.06 -10.33
CA LYS A 222 -2.04 13.50 -10.59
C LYS A 222 -3.48 14.00 -10.67
N LYS A 223 -4.39 13.20 -11.23
CA LYS A 223 -5.81 13.55 -11.38
C LYS A 223 -6.54 13.56 -10.04
N TYR A 224 -6.28 12.57 -9.18
CA TYR A 224 -7.14 12.29 -8.03
C TYR A 224 -6.52 12.60 -6.67
N LEU A 225 -5.22 12.37 -6.47
CA LEU A 225 -4.60 12.56 -5.16
C LEU A 225 -4.24 14.03 -4.91
N PRO A 226 -4.25 14.49 -3.64
CA PRO A 226 -3.96 15.88 -3.30
C PRO A 226 -2.52 16.27 -3.66
N TYR A 227 -1.59 15.33 -3.55
CA TYR A 227 -0.19 15.52 -3.96
C TYR A 227 0.14 14.73 -5.24
N ALA A 228 0.38 15.46 -6.33
CA ALA A 228 0.69 14.85 -7.64
C ALA A 228 2.03 14.10 -7.69
N GLY A 229 2.93 14.35 -6.72
CA GLY A 229 4.25 13.72 -6.64
C GLY A 229 4.28 12.40 -5.86
N TYR A 230 3.13 11.85 -5.46
CA TYR A 230 3.09 10.55 -4.78
C TYR A 230 3.78 9.46 -5.61
N GLU A 231 4.73 8.78 -4.99
CA GLU A 231 5.31 7.56 -5.53
C GLU A 231 4.74 6.33 -4.80
N SER A 232 4.53 5.25 -5.54
CA SER A 232 4.04 4.00 -4.96
C SER A 232 5.18 3.24 -4.26
N ALA A 233 4.99 2.94 -2.98
CA ALA A 233 5.83 2.02 -2.20
C ALA A 233 5.40 0.54 -2.34
N GLY A 234 4.17 0.26 -2.80
CA GLY A 234 3.67 -1.12 -2.91
C GLY A 234 4.09 -1.87 -4.18
N SER A 235 3.53 -3.07 -4.38
CA SER A 235 3.83 -3.95 -5.52
C SER A 235 3.56 -3.30 -6.91
N PRO A 236 4.35 -3.63 -7.95
CA PRO A 236 4.01 -3.21 -9.31
C PRO A 236 2.61 -3.66 -9.76
N GLY A 237 2.08 -3.02 -10.80
CA GLY A 237 0.84 -3.44 -11.46
C GLY A 237 -0.47 -2.86 -10.90
N ARG A 238 -0.47 -1.86 -10.03
CA ARG A 238 -1.71 -1.21 -9.57
C ARG A 238 -1.98 0.04 -10.37
N THR A 239 -2.53 -0.11 -11.58
CA THR A 239 -2.62 0.95 -12.60
C THR A 239 -4.03 1.47 -12.84
N GLY A 240 -5.00 1.04 -12.02
CA GLY A 240 -6.38 1.52 -12.08
C GLY A 240 -7.26 0.83 -13.12
N ASP A 241 -6.80 -0.27 -13.72
CA ASP A 241 -7.53 -0.98 -14.79
C ASP A 241 -8.93 -1.43 -14.30
N GLY A 242 -9.03 -1.97 -13.07
CA GLY A 242 -10.30 -2.35 -12.45
C GLY A 242 -11.20 -1.16 -12.14
N VAL A 243 -10.63 -0.05 -11.64
CA VAL A 243 -11.37 1.20 -11.41
C VAL A 243 -11.96 1.73 -12.72
N GLN A 244 -11.20 1.71 -13.81
CA GLN A 244 -11.67 2.13 -15.13
C GLN A 244 -12.76 1.20 -15.68
N MET A 245 -12.62 -0.12 -15.48
CA MET A 245 -13.67 -1.07 -15.82
C MET A 245 -14.96 -0.79 -15.05
N LEU A 246 -14.87 -0.56 -13.73
CA LEU A 246 -16.03 -0.21 -12.89
C LEU A 246 -16.70 1.09 -13.35
N GLU A 247 -15.92 2.14 -13.60
CA GLU A 247 -16.42 3.41 -14.14
C GLU A 247 -17.11 3.22 -15.50
N SER A 248 -16.56 2.37 -16.38
CA SER A 248 -17.17 2.06 -17.68
C SER A 248 -18.52 1.33 -17.58
N ALA A 249 -18.78 0.63 -16.48
CA ALA A 249 -20.08 0.02 -16.19
C ALA A 249 -21.07 1.00 -15.53
N GLY A 250 -20.66 2.26 -15.31
CA GLY A 250 -21.49 3.29 -14.69
C GLY A 250 -21.33 3.41 -13.17
N ALA A 251 -20.30 2.79 -12.58
CA ALA A 251 -20.08 2.87 -11.14
C ALA A 251 -19.72 4.29 -10.71
N LYS A 252 -20.35 4.76 -9.64
CA LYS A 252 -19.96 6.01 -8.97
C LYS A 252 -18.64 5.79 -8.25
N LEU A 253 -17.60 6.52 -8.63
CA LEU A 253 -16.34 6.54 -7.89
C LEU A 253 -16.44 7.45 -6.65
N VAL A 254 -15.84 7.02 -5.55
CA VAL A 254 -15.83 7.74 -4.27
C VAL A 254 -14.45 7.69 -3.62
N ASN A 255 -14.11 8.74 -2.86
CA ASN A 255 -12.87 8.83 -2.07
C ASN A 255 -11.59 8.64 -2.89
N MET A 256 -11.63 8.98 -4.19
CA MET A 256 -10.49 8.84 -5.11
C MET A 256 -9.26 9.63 -4.65
N ASN A 257 -9.44 10.65 -3.83
CA ASN A 257 -8.38 11.46 -3.23
C ASN A 257 -7.71 10.83 -2.00
N VAL A 258 -8.15 9.65 -1.54
CA VAL A 258 -7.64 9.03 -0.31
C VAL A 258 -6.66 7.90 -0.63
N CYS A 259 -5.51 7.90 0.03
CA CYS A 259 -4.51 6.85 -0.09
C CYS A 259 -3.97 6.42 1.28
N MET A 260 -3.44 5.20 1.33
CA MET A 260 -2.62 4.74 2.45
C MET A 260 -1.26 5.42 2.34
N GLN A 261 -1.07 6.52 3.06
CA GLN A 261 0.19 7.25 3.07
C GLN A 261 1.27 6.44 3.80
N ALA A 262 2.51 6.58 3.35
CA ALA A 262 3.66 5.79 3.81
C ALA A 262 4.74 6.66 4.47
N GLY A 263 4.47 7.93 4.79
CA GLY A 263 5.49 8.86 5.30
C GLY A 263 6.32 9.50 4.20
N LEU A 264 7.31 10.27 4.64
CA LEU A 264 8.35 10.84 3.79
C LEU A 264 9.43 9.79 3.52
N TRP A 265 9.71 9.53 2.25
CA TRP A 265 10.76 8.62 1.80
C TRP A 265 11.85 9.39 1.07
N LEU A 266 13.05 8.82 0.95
CA LEU A 266 14.16 9.46 0.23
C LEU A 266 13.73 9.74 -1.21
N LYS A 267 13.72 11.03 -1.56
CA LYS A 267 13.19 11.49 -2.85
C LYS A 267 14.02 10.92 -4.01
N GLY A 268 13.34 10.35 -5.01
CA GLY A 268 13.98 9.84 -6.22
C GLY A 268 14.75 8.52 -6.06
N VAL A 269 14.73 7.91 -4.87
CA VAL A 269 15.42 6.64 -4.61
C VAL A 269 14.46 5.47 -4.83
N PRO A 270 14.78 4.46 -5.65
CA PRO A 270 13.95 3.25 -5.79
C PRO A 270 13.61 2.57 -4.45
N THR A 271 12.39 2.03 -4.32
CA THR A 271 11.88 1.40 -3.09
C THR A 271 12.83 0.32 -2.55
N ASP A 272 13.33 -0.56 -3.43
CA ASP A 272 14.21 -1.67 -3.08
C ASP A 272 15.60 -1.25 -2.58
N LEU A 273 16.04 -0.03 -2.89
CA LEU A 273 17.30 0.54 -2.41
C LEU A 273 17.17 1.25 -1.06
N GLN A 274 15.96 1.57 -0.60
CA GLN A 274 15.76 2.27 0.68
C GLN A 274 14.88 1.53 1.69
N PHE A 275 14.14 0.50 1.26
CA PHE A 275 13.20 -0.23 2.12
C PHE A 275 13.49 -1.73 2.10
N GLY A 276 13.99 -2.23 3.23
CA GLY A 276 14.33 -3.62 3.45
C GLY A 276 15.18 -3.79 4.70
N LYS A 277 15.35 -5.02 5.17
CA LYS A 277 16.12 -5.30 6.39
C LYS A 277 17.58 -4.90 6.24
N ASP A 278 18.07 -4.09 7.17
CA ASP A 278 19.45 -3.57 7.20
C ASP A 278 20.47 -4.71 7.22
N GLY A 279 21.52 -4.58 6.41
CA GLY A 279 22.58 -5.58 6.23
C GLY A 279 22.14 -6.92 5.62
N VAL A 280 20.86 -7.11 5.29
CA VAL A 280 20.32 -8.37 4.75
C VAL A 280 19.81 -8.21 3.32
N THR A 281 19.13 -7.09 3.05
CA THR A 281 18.54 -6.79 1.74
C THR A 281 19.41 -5.85 0.93
N LYS A 282 19.00 -5.55 -0.31
CA LYS A 282 19.63 -4.54 -1.18
C LYS A 282 19.32 -3.09 -0.79
N ALA A 283 18.68 -2.87 0.37
CA ALA A 283 18.27 -1.56 0.82
C ALA A 283 19.45 -0.74 1.38
N GLU A 284 20.38 -0.35 0.50
CA GLU A 284 21.63 0.34 0.87
C GLU A 284 21.40 1.68 1.58
N TYR A 285 20.27 2.34 1.33
CA TYR A 285 19.90 3.62 1.93
C TYR A 285 18.95 3.50 3.13
N VAL A 286 18.65 2.28 3.62
CA VAL A 286 17.67 2.09 4.70
C VAL A 286 18.00 2.87 5.97
N ARG A 287 19.29 3.04 6.30
CA ARG A 287 19.69 3.83 7.48
C ARG A 287 19.46 5.33 7.30
N LEU A 288 19.58 5.87 6.07
CA LEU A 288 19.21 7.25 5.78
C LEU A 288 17.69 7.43 5.80
N LEU A 289 16.95 6.47 5.27
CA LEU A 289 15.48 6.46 5.40
C LEU A 289 15.08 6.42 6.89
N ALA A 290 15.69 5.53 7.67
CA ALA A 290 15.45 5.46 9.11
C ALA A 290 15.81 6.76 9.85
N ALA A 291 16.87 7.46 9.43
CA ALA A 291 17.24 8.79 9.94
C ALA A 291 16.20 9.86 9.60
N LEU A 292 15.64 9.86 8.38
CA LEU A 292 14.54 10.73 7.97
C LEU A 292 13.28 10.52 8.83
N PHE A 293 13.03 9.29 9.26
CA PHE A 293 11.91 8.92 10.13
C PHE A 293 12.11 9.23 11.61
N GLN A 294 13.35 9.50 12.05
CA GLN A 294 13.59 9.88 13.45
C GLN A 294 12.87 11.18 13.80
N PRO A 295 12.55 11.42 15.07
CA PRO A 295 11.87 12.63 15.51
C PRO A 295 12.86 13.82 15.57
N TYR A 296 13.67 14.01 14.54
CA TYR A 296 14.46 15.23 14.35
C TYR A 296 13.57 16.33 13.79
N LEU A 297 14.05 17.58 13.83
CA LEU A 297 13.33 18.73 13.26
C LEU A 297 12.98 18.43 11.80
N LYS A 298 11.69 18.49 11.46
CA LYS A 298 11.23 18.36 10.08
C LYS A 298 10.66 19.67 9.58
N THR A 299 11.09 20.08 8.38
CA THR A 299 10.67 21.34 7.76
C THR A 299 9.96 21.11 6.44
N SER A 300 9.05 22.02 6.08
CA SER A 300 8.52 22.16 4.73
C SER A 300 9.63 22.52 3.74
N LEU A 301 9.31 22.56 2.44
CA LEU A 301 10.24 23.07 1.42
C LEU A 301 10.61 24.54 1.62
N GLN A 302 9.86 25.30 2.41
CA GLN A 302 10.11 26.71 2.71
C GLN A 302 10.99 26.90 3.96
N GLY A 303 11.19 25.86 4.78
CA GLY A 303 11.98 25.92 6.02
C GLY A 303 11.17 26.07 7.31
N ASP A 304 9.84 25.95 7.24
CA ASP A 304 8.95 26.04 8.40
C ASP A 304 8.77 24.65 9.05
N ARG A 305 8.81 24.57 10.39
CA ARG A 305 8.34 23.39 11.13
C ARG A 305 6.81 23.31 11.03
N VAL A 306 6.26 22.12 10.75
CA VAL A 306 4.83 21.99 10.40
C VAL A 306 4.01 21.10 11.34
N ALA A 307 4.67 20.24 12.14
CA ALA A 307 4.00 19.30 13.02
C ALA A 307 4.95 18.76 14.10
N ASP A 308 4.39 18.02 15.05
CA ASP A 308 5.14 17.11 15.93
C ASP A 308 5.75 15.96 15.10
N GLU A 309 7.08 15.83 15.15
CA GLU A 309 7.80 14.84 14.35
C GLU A 309 7.75 13.41 14.91
N THR A 310 7.02 13.20 16.00
CA THR A 310 6.77 11.89 16.61
C THR A 310 5.45 11.25 16.17
N LEU A 311 4.59 12.03 15.50
CA LEU A 311 3.26 11.63 15.04
C LEU A 311 3.28 10.28 14.28
N PRO A 312 2.18 9.51 14.38
CA PRO A 312 1.89 8.39 13.49
C PRO A 312 2.11 8.71 12.01
N LEU A 313 2.41 7.66 11.25
CA LEU A 313 2.83 7.76 9.85
C LEU A 313 1.82 8.52 8.98
N GLU A 314 0.55 8.21 9.16
CA GLU A 314 -0.58 8.83 8.49
C GLU A 314 -0.72 10.31 8.88
N TYR A 315 -0.52 10.66 10.15
CA TYR A 315 -0.76 12.03 10.61
C TYR A 315 0.39 12.96 10.20
N ILE A 316 1.64 12.49 10.31
CA ILE A 316 2.77 13.26 9.77
C ILE A 316 2.66 13.39 8.25
N SER A 317 2.13 12.36 7.57
CA SER A 317 1.93 12.41 6.12
C SER A 317 0.84 13.41 5.72
N ASN A 318 -0.29 13.45 6.42
CA ASN A 318 -1.33 14.47 6.25
C ASN A 318 -0.74 15.88 6.41
N ALA A 319 0.06 16.11 7.46
CA ALA A 319 0.69 17.41 7.69
C ALA A 319 1.63 17.82 6.54
N PHE A 320 2.39 16.86 5.98
CA PHE A 320 3.26 17.13 4.84
C PHE A 320 2.50 17.30 3.52
N GLU A 321 1.35 16.64 3.35
CA GLU A 321 0.50 16.78 2.17
C GLU A 321 0.01 18.23 2.02
N GLU A 322 -0.42 18.85 3.14
CA GLU A 322 -0.88 20.24 3.20
C GLU A 322 0.20 21.27 2.81
N VAL A 323 1.48 20.93 2.97
CA VAL A 323 2.62 21.81 2.64
C VAL A 323 3.35 21.39 1.36
N GLY A 324 2.72 20.58 0.53
CA GLY A 324 3.20 20.24 -0.81
C GLY A 324 3.90 18.90 -0.96
N GLY A 325 3.77 18.00 0.03
CA GLY A 325 4.15 16.59 -0.03
C GLY A 325 5.65 16.29 0.05
N GLU A 326 6.49 17.30 0.26
CA GLU A 326 7.94 17.16 0.43
C GLU A 326 8.43 17.97 1.62
N GLY A 327 9.58 17.58 2.16
CA GLY A 327 10.21 18.27 3.26
C GLY A 327 11.62 17.77 3.53
N PHE A 328 12.19 18.24 4.64
CA PHE A 328 13.53 17.86 5.07
C PHE A 328 13.51 17.42 6.53
N ALA A 329 14.26 16.39 6.88
CA ALA A 329 14.78 16.27 8.24
C ALA A 329 16.06 17.10 8.34
N VAL A 330 16.13 18.03 9.29
CA VAL A 330 17.26 18.95 9.52
C VAL A 330 17.86 18.67 10.90
N PHE A 331 19.18 18.51 10.95
CA PHE A 331 19.89 18.23 12.21
C PHE A 331 21.34 18.72 12.16
N ASP A 332 21.97 18.81 13.33
CA ASP A 332 23.33 19.31 13.50
C ASP A 332 24.36 18.18 13.70
N ASP A 333 25.64 18.55 13.82
CA ASP A 333 26.72 17.57 13.92
C ASP A 333 26.64 16.73 15.21
N LYS A 334 26.13 17.29 16.30
CA LYS A 334 25.91 16.56 17.55
C LYS A 334 24.90 15.41 17.34
N THR A 335 23.82 15.68 16.62
CA THR A 335 22.82 14.65 16.27
C THR A 335 23.41 13.57 15.35
N ARG A 336 24.27 13.96 14.40
CA ARG A 336 25.05 13.00 13.59
C ARG A 336 25.93 12.12 14.47
N GLU A 337 26.66 12.71 15.43
CA GLU A 337 27.52 11.95 16.34
C GLU A 337 26.73 10.96 17.21
N GLU A 338 25.55 11.35 17.71
CA GLU A 338 24.61 10.48 18.44
C GLU A 338 24.26 9.26 17.57
N MET A 339 23.84 9.46 16.31
CA MET A 339 23.53 8.38 15.39
C MET A 339 24.70 7.41 15.15
N ILE A 340 25.93 7.91 15.11
CA ILE A 340 27.14 7.09 14.89
C ILE A 340 27.52 6.32 16.17
N LYS A 341 27.54 7.00 17.32
CA LYS A 341 28.11 6.48 18.58
C LYS A 341 27.10 5.63 19.35
N GLU A 342 25.86 6.11 19.44
CA GLU A 342 24.77 5.56 20.25
C GLU A 342 23.76 4.81 19.40
N GLY A 343 23.51 5.28 18.17
CA GLY A 343 22.59 4.67 17.22
C GLY A 343 21.29 5.44 17.06
N LEU A 344 20.42 4.95 16.18
CA LEU A 344 19.11 5.56 15.95
C LEU A 344 18.19 5.32 17.15
N PRO A 345 17.59 6.37 17.75
CA PRO A 345 16.85 6.22 19.01
C PRO A 345 15.52 5.47 18.83
N ARG A 346 14.79 5.72 17.74
CA ARG A 346 13.61 4.93 17.36
C ARG A 346 13.96 3.91 16.30
N GLY A 347 13.34 2.74 16.39
CA GLY A 347 13.37 1.75 15.31
C GLY A 347 12.64 2.27 14.08
N TYR A 348 13.05 1.79 12.91
CA TYR A 348 12.33 1.98 11.66
C TYR A 348 11.69 0.65 11.27
N PHE A 349 10.41 0.49 11.62
CA PHE A 349 9.68 -0.78 11.54
C PHE A 349 10.50 -1.93 12.16
N GLY A 350 10.43 -3.13 11.59
CA GLY A 350 11.35 -4.23 11.86
C GLY A 350 12.64 -4.22 11.04
N MET A 351 12.92 -3.12 10.31
CA MET A 351 14.03 -3.03 9.35
C MET A 351 15.32 -2.53 9.97
N VAL A 352 15.19 -1.55 10.87
CA VAL A 352 16.30 -1.00 11.67
C VAL A 352 15.86 -1.01 13.13
N THR A 353 16.60 -1.73 13.96
CA THR A 353 16.28 -1.88 15.39
C THR A 353 16.75 -0.64 16.15
N PRO A 354 16.04 -0.18 17.21
CA PRO A 354 16.54 0.89 18.08
C PRO A 354 17.97 0.64 18.56
N GLY A 355 18.80 1.68 18.64
CA GLY A 355 20.21 1.59 19.02
C GLY A 355 21.14 1.05 17.93
N THR A 356 20.65 0.79 16.71
CA THR A 356 21.52 0.42 15.59
C THR A 356 22.45 1.58 15.27
N LYS A 357 23.76 1.36 15.47
CA LYS A 357 24.80 2.36 15.19
C LYS A 357 24.93 2.63 13.71
N PHE A 358 24.87 3.90 13.33
CA PHE A 358 25.00 4.33 11.95
C PHE A 358 26.48 4.58 11.57
N THR A 359 27.34 3.58 11.76
CA THR A 359 28.80 3.70 11.65
C THR A 359 29.33 4.13 10.28
N ASN A 360 28.54 3.91 9.22
CA ASN A 360 28.86 4.32 7.85
C ASN A 360 28.11 5.59 7.41
N PHE A 361 27.61 6.40 8.34
CA PHE A 361 26.84 7.62 8.06
C PHE A 361 27.55 8.51 7.03
N ASP A 362 28.80 8.90 7.26
CA ASP A 362 29.49 9.87 6.40
C ASP A 362 29.61 9.39 4.95
N ALA A 363 29.99 8.13 4.75
CA ALA A 363 30.09 7.54 3.42
C ALA A 363 28.73 7.42 2.73
N LEU A 364 27.67 7.06 3.46
CA LEU A 364 26.33 6.93 2.90
C LEU A 364 25.69 8.30 2.63
N PHE A 365 25.92 9.28 3.49
CA PHE A 365 25.45 10.65 3.33
C PHE A 365 26.10 11.31 2.10
N GLU A 366 27.41 11.13 1.90
CA GLU A 366 28.12 11.61 0.71
C GLU A 366 27.57 11.00 -0.59
N ARG A 367 27.15 9.73 -0.57
CA ARG A 367 26.40 9.15 -1.70
C ARG A 367 25.07 9.85 -1.91
N GLY A 368 24.29 10.07 -0.84
CA GLY A 368 23.04 10.82 -0.91
C GLY A 368 23.19 12.26 -1.40
N VAL A 369 24.33 12.92 -1.15
CA VAL A 369 24.67 14.24 -1.71
C VAL A 369 24.84 14.14 -3.22
N LYS A 370 25.60 13.15 -3.70
CA LYS A 370 25.80 12.90 -5.15
C LYS A 370 24.49 12.54 -5.84
N ASP A 371 23.63 11.80 -5.16
CA ASP A 371 22.32 11.37 -5.68
C ASP A 371 21.23 12.47 -5.52
N GLY A 372 21.55 13.58 -4.85
CA GLY A 372 20.72 14.80 -4.83
C GLY A 372 19.61 14.83 -3.76
N PHE A 373 19.65 13.98 -2.74
CA PHE A 373 18.66 13.97 -1.66
C PHE A 373 19.23 14.22 -0.26
N CYS A 374 20.55 14.35 -0.11
CA CYS A 374 21.20 14.80 1.12
C CYS A 374 21.96 16.11 0.90
N PHE A 375 22.02 16.96 1.92
CA PHE A 375 22.64 18.29 1.85
C PHE A 375 23.42 18.57 3.14
N LYS A 376 24.60 19.18 3.01
CA LYS A 376 25.46 19.54 4.14
C LYS A 376 26.02 20.95 3.93
N ALA A 377 26.02 21.77 4.99
CA ALA A 377 26.68 23.07 4.97
C ALA A 377 27.18 23.45 6.37
N ASP A 378 28.17 24.35 6.44
CA ASP A 378 28.70 24.83 7.72
C ASP A 378 27.77 25.84 8.41
N THR A 379 26.91 26.50 7.65
CA THR A 379 25.93 27.49 8.13
C THR A 379 24.50 27.14 7.71
N LEU A 380 23.51 27.56 8.49
CA LEU A 380 22.10 27.40 8.13
C LEU A 380 21.72 28.20 6.87
N GLU A 381 22.35 29.35 6.65
CA GLU A 381 22.12 30.16 5.45
C GLU A 381 22.53 29.41 4.18
N ASP A 382 23.70 28.77 4.20
CA ASP A 382 24.19 27.99 3.07
C ASP A 382 23.40 26.68 2.90
N LEU A 383 22.97 26.04 4.00
CA LEU A 383 22.07 24.90 3.92
C LEU A 383 20.74 25.27 3.28
N ALA A 384 20.17 26.42 3.64
CA ALA A 384 18.94 26.93 3.05
C ALA A 384 19.10 27.18 1.54
N LYS A 385 20.21 27.80 1.11
CA LYS A 385 20.54 27.98 -0.32
C LYS A 385 20.62 26.65 -1.07
N LEU A 386 21.30 25.65 -0.49
CA LEU A 386 21.46 24.32 -1.12
C LEU A 386 20.14 23.56 -1.27
N THR A 387 19.25 23.71 -0.30
CA THR A 387 17.97 22.99 -0.23
C THR A 387 16.82 23.73 -0.92
N GLY A 388 17.01 25.04 -1.20
CA GLY A 388 15.98 25.93 -1.72
C GLY A 388 15.01 26.45 -0.65
N MET A 389 15.30 26.23 0.63
CA MET A 389 14.52 26.80 1.74
C MET A 389 14.78 28.31 1.87
N ASP A 390 13.84 29.04 2.49
CA ASP A 390 14.08 30.43 2.87
C ASP A 390 15.04 30.48 4.07
N PRO A 391 16.17 31.21 3.97
CA PRO A 391 17.16 31.27 5.05
C PRO A 391 16.61 31.82 6.37
N ALA A 392 15.72 32.82 6.32
CA ALA A 392 15.15 33.43 7.51
C ALA A 392 14.15 32.49 8.19
N ARG A 393 13.33 31.77 7.41
CA ARG A 393 12.40 30.76 7.95
C ARG A 393 13.14 29.59 8.60
N LEU A 394 14.17 29.04 7.95
CA LEU A 394 14.97 27.96 8.52
C LEU A 394 15.67 28.41 9.81
N ALA A 395 16.25 29.61 9.82
CA ALA A 395 16.87 30.19 11.02
C ALA A 395 15.85 30.38 12.15
N ALA A 396 14.61 30.79 11.85
CA ALA A 396 13.54 30.93 12.82
C ALA A 396 13.12 29.57 13.40
N SER A 397 12.88 28.57 12.55
CA SER A 397 12.51 27.20 12.98
C SER A 397 13.56 26.56 13.89
N THR A 398 14.84 26.67 13.52
CA THR A 398 15.95 26.13 14.31
C THR A 398 16.16 26.89 15.62
N SER A 399 16.07 28.22 15.60
CA SER A 399 16.15 29.06 16.81
C SER A 399 15.03 28.75 17.79
N ARG A 400 13.79 28.61 17.30
CA ARG A 400 12.64 28.23 18.12
C ARG A 400 12.80 26.84 18.70
N MET A 401 13.23 25.85 17.90
CA MET A 401 13.52 24.51 18.43
C MET A 401 14.57 24.53 19.55
N ASN A 402 15.65 25.31 19.40
CA ASN A 402 16.67 25.46 20.44
C ASN A 402 16.12 26.10 21.73
N GLU A 403 15.20 27.05 21.61
CA GLU A 403 14.49 27.64 22.76
C GLU A 403 13.61 26.60 23.46
N LEU A 404 12.81 25.83 22.71
CA LEU A 404 11.95 24.78 23.25
C LEU A 404 12.75 23.69 23.98
N VAL A 405 13.92 23.31 23.45
CA VAL A 405 14.85 22.39 24.14
C VAL A 405 15.32 22.97 25.47
N LYS A 406 15.67 24.26 25.51
CA LYS A 406 16.11 24.94 26.75
C LYS A 406 14.99 25.03 27.79
N ILE A 407 13.75 25.26 27.34
CA ILE A 407 12.56 25.26 28.20
C ILE A 407 12.24 23.83 28.68
N GLY A 408 12.60 22.82 27.89
CA GLY A 408 12.32 21.41 28.16
C GLY A 408 10.89 21.00 27.78
N LYS A 409 10.23 21.77 26.92
CA LYS A 409 8.84 21.54 26.49
C LYS A 409 8.61 22.12 25.10
N ASP A 410 7.98 21.35 24.22
CA ASP A 410 7.44 21.87 22.96
C ASP A 410 6.10 22.57 23.22
N GLU A 411 6.07 23.88 23.06
CA GLU A 411 4.85 24.69 23.21
C GLU A 411 4.14 24.95 21.89
N ASP A 412 4.77 24.59 20.77
CA ASP A 412 4.24 24.86 19.44
C ASP A 412 3.41 23.65 18.96
N PHE A 413 3.97 22.45 19.10
CA PHE A 413 3.35 21.21 18.63
C PHE A 413 3.27 20.09 19.69
N TYR A 414 3.68 20.36 20.93
CA TYR A 414 3.54 19.44 22.07
C TYR A 414 4.24 18.08 21.92
N LYS A 415 5.29 18.01 21.10
CA LYS A 415 6.21 16.88 21.07
C LYS A 415 6.79 16.59 22.44
N ASP A 416 6.84 15.31 22.82
CA ASP A 416 7.41 14.91 24.12
C ASP A 416 8.88 15.36 24.24
N SER A 417 9.22 15.86 25.43
CA SER A 417 10.50 16.52 25.71
C SER A 417 11.72 15.61 25.48
N GLU A 418 11.55 14.29 25.60
CA GLU A 418 12.61 13.31 25.35
C GLU A 418 13.12 13.33 23.89
N TRP A 419 12.26 13.76 22.96
CA TRP A 419 12.56 13.83 21.53
C TRP A 419 13.05 15.20 21.07
N LEU A 420 13.16 16.18 21.99
CA LEU A 420 13.72 17.48 21.66
C LEU A 420 15.23 17.37 21.46
N ARG A 421 15.71 18.00 20.38
CA ARG A 421 17.13 18.09 20.01
C ARG A 421 17.41 19.49 19.49
N GLU A 422 18.52 20.08 19.93
CA GLU A 422 19.01 21.34 19.37
C GLU A 422 19.44 21.13 17.91
N VAL A 423 19.34 22.19 17.10
CA VAL A 423 19.97 22.33 15.79
C VAL A 423 20.77 23.62 15.84
N LYS A 424 22.03 23.53 16.28
CA LYS A 424 22.75 24.72 16.77
C LYS A 424 24.17 24.88 16.24
N THR A 425 24.93 23.79 16.14
CA THR A 425 26.36 23.86 15.80
C THR A 425 26.64 23.12 14.50
N GLY A 426 27.16 23.87 13.53
CA GLY A 426 27.54 23.32 12.23
C GLY A 426 28.67 22.27 12.33
N PRO A 427 28.84 21.42 11.31
CA PRO A 427 28.04 21.39 10.08
C PRO A 427 26.58 20.96 10.32
N PHE A 428 25.69 21.49 9.48
CA PHE A 428 24.27 21.18 9.45
C PHE A 428 23.97 20.23 8.29
N TYR A 429 22.99 19.37 8.49
CA TYR A 429 22.60 18.30 7.57
C TYR A 429 21.10 18.40 7.27
N ALA A 430 20.74 18.12 6.01
CA ALA A 430 19.35 17.93 5.61
C ALA A 430 19.19 16.66 4.77
N ILE A 431 18.16 15.87 5.04
CA ILE A 431 17.74 14.72 4.24
C ILE A 431 16.37 15.04 3.63
N LYS A 432 16.27 15.04 2.29
CA LYS A 432 15.04 15.35 1.57
C LYS A 432 14.12 14.15 1.48
N GLY A 433 12.89 14.36 1.94
CA GLY A 433 11.80 13.41 1.89
C GLY A 433 10.71 13.82 0.89
N SER A 434 10.04 12.84 0.29
CA SER A 434 8.80 13.01 -0.48
C SER A 434 7.78 11.97 -0.04
N LEU A 435 6.52 12.35 0.01
CA LEU A 435 5.44 11.44 0.40
C LEU A 435 5.33 10.26 -0.57
N ARG A 436 5.14 9.08 0.00
CA ARG A 436 4.81 7.86 -0.72
C ARG A 436 3.49 7.29 -0.28
N THR A 437 2.92 6.42 -1.12
CA THR A 437 1.69 5.69 -0.82
C THR A 437 1.89 4.19 -0.91
N TYR A 438 1.36 3.45 0.05
CA TYR A 438 1.28 1.99 -0.02
C TYR A 438 0.23 1.54 -1.03
N ALA A 439 -0.94 2.18 -1.06
CA ALA A 439 -2.02 1.89 -1.99
C ALA A 439 -3.03 3.06 -2.02
N THR A 440 -3.77 3.19 -3.11
CA THR A 440 -4.95 4.07 -3.18
C THR A 440 -6.15 3.34 -2.58
N THR A 441 -7.08 4.08 -1.97
CA THR A 441 -8.22 3.49 -1.26
C THR A 441 -9.58 3.92 -1.79
N GLY A 442 -9.62 4.93 -2.66
CA GLY A 442 -10.80 5.26 -3.44
C GLY A 442 -11.07 4.25 -4.54
N GLY A 443 -12.35 4.11 -4.89
CA GLY A 443 -12.84 3.14 -5.86
C GLY A 443 -14.34 3.27 -6.09
N ALA A 444 -14.98 2.22 -6.58
CA ALA A 444 -16.43 2.20 -6.75
C ALA A 444 -17.15 2.27 -5.40
N SER A 445 -18.20 3.09 -5.31
CA SER A 445 -19.14 3.04 -4.20
C SER A 445 -19.82 1.68 -4.20
N VAL A 446 -19.80 0.97 -3.07
CA VAL A 446 -20.41 -0.36 -2.94
C VAL A 446 -21.51 -0.39 -1.88
N ASN A 447 -22.47 -1.32 -2.02
CA ASN A 447 -23.37 -1.70 -0.93
C ASN A 447 -22.68 -2.64 0.07
N GLU A 448 -23.42 -3.11 1.07
CA GLU A 448 -22.94 -4.03 2.10
C GLU A 448 -22.57 -5.44 1.62
N TYR A 449 -22.79 -5.73 0.34
CA TYR A 449 -22.47 -6.99 -0.33
C TYR A 449 -21.38 -6.82 -1.40
N PHE A 450 -20.66 -5.68 -1.41
CA PHE A 450 -19.60 -5.38 -2.37
C PHE A 450 -20.07 -5.27 -3.83
N GLN A 451 -21.37 -5.01 -4.05
CA GLN A 451 -21.88 -4.68 -5.38
C GLN A 451 -21.72 -3.19 -5.65
N PRO A 452 -21.11 -2.78 -6.78
CA PRO A 452 -20.92 -1.38 -7.11
C PRO A 452 -22.26 -0.71 -7.44
N LEU A 453 -22.36 0.57 -7.06
CA LEU A 453 -23.55 1.39 -7.18
C LEU A 453 -23.33 2.49 -8.23
N ASP A 454 -24.37 2.78 -9.01
CA ASP A 454 -24.40 3.95 -9.90
C ASP A 454 -24.58 5.25 -9.11
N ALA A 455 -24.60 6.40 -9.82
CA ALA A 455 -24.79 7.71 -9.21
C ALA A 455 -26.14 7.89 -8.48
N LYS A 456 -27.16 7.07 -8.81
CA LYS A 456 -28.49 7.07 -8.20
C LYS A 456 -28.60 6.06 -7.04
N GLY A 457 -27.56 5.27 -6.79
CA GLY A 457 -27.54 4.24 -5.76
C GLY A 457 -28.12 2.89 -6.22
N ASN A 458 -28.33 2.68 -7.52
CA ASN A 458 -28.77 1.38 -8.04
C ASN A 458 -27.58 0.43 -8.18
N VAL A 459 -27.84 -0.86 -7.95
CA VAL A 459 -26.84 -1.92 -8.15
C VAL A 459 -26.54 -2.12 -9.63
N ILE A 460 -25.24 -2.17 -9.96
CA ILE A 460 -24.77 -2.62 -11.27
C ILE A 460 -24.71 -4.15 -11.24
N LYS A 461 -25.46 -4.78 -12.15
CA LYS A 461 -25.68 -6.23 -12.12
C LYS A 461 -24.52 -7.00 -12.75
N GLY A 462 -24.27 -8.21 -12.23
CA GLY A 462 -23.26 -9.13 -12.74
C GLY A 462 -21.82 -8.79 -12.36
N ILE A 463 -21.61 -7.82 -11.46
CA ILE A 463 -20.28 -7.36 -11.06
C ILE A 463 -20.20 -7.06 -9.56
N TYR A 464 -19.02 -7.28 -8.99
CA TYR A 464 -18.63 -6.91 -7.63
C TYR A 464 -17.29 -6.17 -7.67
N ALA A 465 -17.06 -5.29 -6.71
CA ALA A 465 -15.78 -4.61 -6.50
C ALA A 465 -15.32 -4.89 -5.08
N ILE A 466 -14.07 -5.29 -4.88
CA ILE A 466 -13.51 -5.62 -3.57
C ILE A 466 -12.14 -4.96 -3.36
N GLY A 467 -11.68 -4.91 -2.11
CA GLY A 467 -10.38 -4.34 -1.77
C GLY A 467 -10.25 -2.89 -2.23
N GLN A 468 -9.12 -2.55 -2.84
CA GLN A 468 -8.78 -1.17 -3.25
C GLN A 468 -9.45 -0.74 -4.56
N ASP A 469 -10.37 -1.54 -5.10
CA ASP A 469 -11.31 -1.12 -6.14
C ASP A 469 -12.70 -0.80 -5.58
N ALA A 470 -12.95 -1.11 -4.30
CA ALA A 470 -14.16 -0.77 -3.55
C ALA A 470 -13.90 0.40 -2.60
N GLY A 471 -14.43 1.56 -2.95
CA GLY A 471 -14.35 2.78 -2.15
C GLY A 471 -15.39 2.82 -1.02
N GLY A 472 -15.39 3.91 -0.27
CA GLY A 472 -16.37 4.18 0.79
C GLY A 472 -16.01 3.63 2.16
N LEU A 473 -14.87 2.95 2.32
CA LEU A 473 -14.34 2.56 3.63
C LEU A 473 -13.59 3.70 4.34
N TYR A 474 -12.95 4.60 3.58
CA TYR A 474 -12.15 5.71 4.11
C TYR A 474 -12.64 7.04 3.54
N SER A 475 -12.60 8.11 4.34
CA SER A 475 -13.06 9.45 3.93
C SER A 475 -11.96 10.41 3.56
N ASP A 476 -11.10 10.75 4.52
CA ASP A 476 -10.17 11.87 4.51
C ASP A 476 -8.76 11.47 4.93
N SER A 477 -8.61 10.35 5.66
CA SER A 477 -7.30 9.77 5.96
C SER A 477 -7.37 8.25 6.05
N TYR A 478 -6.23 7.59 6.09
CA TYR A 478 -6.14 6.16 6.38
C TYR A 478 -6.19 5.93 7.89
N ASP A 479 -6.97 4.94 8.33
CA ASP A 479 -7.36 4.76 9.73
C ASP A 479 -6.44 3.83 10.55
N MET A 480 -5.15 3.78 10.18
CA MET A 480 -4.19 2.85 10.78
C MET A 480 -4.18 2.93 12.32
N HIS A 481 -4.12 4.13 12.90
CA HIS A 481 -4.13 4.35 14.35
C HIS A 481 -5.32 3.74 15.10
N ILE A 482 -6.47 3.59 14.44
CA ILE A 482 -7.71 3.15 15.10
C ILE A 482 -8.18 1.76 14.69
N ALA A 483 -7.78 1.30 13.50
CA ALA A 483 -8.23 0.06 12.89
C ALA A 483 -7.14 -0.55 11.98
N GLU A 484 -6.01 -0.93 12.57
CA GLU A 484 -4.87 -1.49 11.85
C GLU A 484 -5.25 -2.71 10.97
N GLY A 485 -4.85 -2.67 9.70
CA GLY A 485 -5.02 -3.79 8.77
C GLY A 485 -6.37 -3.82 8.01
N THR A 486 -7.19 -2.78 8.16
CA THR A 486 -8.49 -2.59 7.48
C THR A 486 -8.39 -2.83 5.97
N ALA A 487 -7.38 -2.28 5.30
CA ALA A 487 -7.20 -2.41 3.85
C ALA A 487 -7.07 -3.88 3.38
N SER A 488 -6.32 -4.70 4.12
CA SER A 488 -6.17 -6.13 3.82
C SER A 488 -7.45 -6.91 4.10
N SER A 489 -8.10 -6.61 5.23
CA SER A 489 -9.31 -7.30 5.65
C SER A 489 -10.51 -6.94 4.77
N TRP A 490 -10.60 -5.70 4.30
CA TRP A 490 -11.59 -5.26 3.31
C TRP A 490 -11.46 -6.03 1.99
N ALA A 491 -10.21 -6.30 1.55
CA ALA A 491 -9.96 -7.13 0.37
C ALA A 491 -10.33 -8.60 0.60
N ILE A 492 -9.84 -9.20 1.68
CA ILE A 492 -10.04 -10.63 2.00
C ILE A 492 -11.52 -10.91 2.31
N CYS A 493 -12.10 -10.19 3.26
CA CYS A 493 -13.51 -10.32 3.60
C CYS A 493 -14.38 -9.98 2.39
N GLY A 494 -14.07 -8.91 1.65
CA GLY A 494 -14.81 -8.57 0.43
C GLY A 494 -14.84 -9.72 -0.58
N GLY A 495 -13.72 -10.41 -0.79
CA GLY A 495 -13.66 -11.58 -1.68
C GLY A 495 -14.58 -12.72 -1.22
N LYS A 496 -14.56 -13.06 0.07
CA LYS A 496 -15.42 -14.12 0.63
C LYS A 496 -16.91 -13.72 0.58
N LEU A 497 -17.22 -12.51 1.01
CA LEU A 497 -18.58 -12.00 1.16
C LEU A 497 -19.27 -11.76 -0.19
N ALA A 498 -18.53 -11.32 -1.21
CA ALA A 498 -19.06 -11.21 -2.58
C ALA A 498 -19.53 -12.58 -3.09
N VAL A 499 -18.73 -13.64 -2.88
CA VAL A 499 -19.12 -14.99 -3.30
C VAL A 499 -20.28 -15.56 -2.48
N ASP A 500 -20.30 -15.33 -1.17
CA ASP A 500 -21.44 -15.75 -0.34
C ASP A 500 -22.75 -15.11 -0.81
N HIS A 501 -22.69 -13.84 -1.23
CA HIS A 501 -23.83 -13.18 -1.83
C HIS A 501 -24.21 -13.80 -3.18
N ILE A 502 -23.25 -14.06 -4.08
CA ILE A 502 -23.48 -14.75 -5.36
C ILE A 502 -24.25 -16.06 -5.14
N VAL A 503 -23.74 -16.93 -4.26
CA VAL A 503 -24.33 -18.25 -3.97
C VAL A 503 -25.73 -18.12 -3.37
N LYS A 504 -25.94 -17.13 -2.50
CA LYS A 504 -27.24 -16.89 -1.87
C LYS A 504 -28.30 -16.44 -2.87
N THR A 505 -27.92 -15.64 -3.87
CA THR A 505 -28.85 -15.07 -4.87
C THR A 505 -29.03 -15.91 -6.13
N ALA A 506 -28.17 -16.93 -6.34
CA ALA A 506 -28.31 -17.88 -7.44
C ALA A 506 -29.39 -18.96 -7.18
N LYS A 507 -29.86 -19.06 -5.93
CA LYS A 507 -31.01 -19.89 -5.51
C LYS A 507 -32.27 -19.05 -5.52
#